data_AF-A0A1G3Z9M9-F1
#
_entry.id   AF-A0A1G3Z9M9-F1
#
_cell.length_a   1.000
_cell.length_b   1.000
_cell.length_c   1.000
_cell.angle_alpha   90.00
_cell.angle_beta   90.00
_cell.angle_gamma   90.00
#
_symmetry.space_group_name_H-M   'P 1'
#
loop_
_entity.id
_entity.type
_entity.pdbx_description
1 polymer ?
#
loop_
_entity_poly.entity_id
_entity_poly.type
_entity_poly.pdbx_seq_one_letter_code
_entity_poly.pdbx_strand_id
1 'polypeptide(L)'
;MKKLILFLTASSGLLWAGMEENEALLRACRGGESLEQIQECVNKGADVNCTGVYCGACGSQLELSLFDSENPRVSELKEQYPNDTKEVTPLALVFDGYLSGQRDYIQCAEYLVEMGANVQKANESNIGPLTLVLEAAFYHDIKQAKFFLDKGIKPSLSQVTQAIQGGVKYYGKSTEDNTRSEREYTKPLPGEEFLSAILPYYTDREVLEATLIMQLKQKD
;
A
#
# COMPACT_ATOMS: atom_id res chain seq x y z
N MET A 1 -4.59 -25.57 13.05
CA MET A 1 -5.44 -26.72 12.71
C MET A 1 -6.08 -26.45 11.35
N LYS A 2 -5.66 -27.20 10.33
CA LYS A 2 -6.16 -27.10 8.95
C LYS A 2 -7.59 -27.64 8.90
N LYS A 3 -8.56 -26.87 8.40
CA LYS A 3 -9.86 -27.42 8.00
C LYS A 3 -9.82 -27.69 6.50
N LEU A 4 -9.38 -28.90 6.16
CA LEU A 4 -9.73 -29.57 4.91
C LEU A 4 -11.19 -29.98 5.00
N ILE A 5 -12.04 -29.49 4.11
CA ILE A 5 -13.33 -30.14 3.80
C ILE A 5 -13.18 -30.72 2.40
N LEU A 6 -13.02 -32.04 2.36
CA LEU A 6 -12.97 -32.85 1.16
C LEU A 6 -14.42 -33.16 0.76
N PHE A 7 -14.89 -32.69 -0.40
CA PHE A 7 -16.09 -33.24 -1.04
C PHE A 7 -15.66 -34.00 -2.30
N LEU A 8 -15.81 -35.32 -2.24
CA LEU A 8 -15.62 -36.23 -3.37
C LEU A 8 -16.94 -36.29 -4.15
N THR A 9 -17.00 -35.64 -5.31
CA THR A 9 -17.94 -36.07 -6.37
C THR A 9 -17.19 -36.22 -7.68
N ALA A 10 -17.37 -37.38 -8.28
CA ALA A 10 -16.67 -37.87 -9.45
C ALA A 10 -17.14 -37.15 -10.72
N SER A 11 -16.35 -36.17 -11.18
CA SER A 11 -16.15 -35.78 -12.58
C SER A 11 -15.20 -34.58 -12.62
N SER A 12 -13.95 -34.82 -13.03
CA SER A 12 -13.00 -33.80 -13.53
C SER A 12 -12.96 -32.44 -12.81
N GLY A 13 -12.66 -32.41 -11.50
CA GLY A 13 -12.68 -31.17 -10.71
C GLY A 13 -11.73 -31.11 -9.50
N LEU A 14 -10.65 -31.90 -9.49
CA LEU A 14 -9.62 -31.81 -8.45
C LEU A 14 -8.51 -30.84 -8.88
N LEU A 15 -8.59 -29.57 -8.46
CA LEU A 15 -7.48 -28.70 -7.98
C LEU A 15 -7.83 -27.19 -7.95
N TRP A 16 -8.93 -26.76 -8.56
CA TRP A 16 -9.04 -25.37 -9.06
C TRP A 16 -9.90 -24.39 -8.26
N ALA A 17 -10.59 -24.82 -7.21
CA ALA A 17 -11.57 -24.00 -6.46
C ALA A 17 -10.98 -22.83 -5.64
N GLY A 18 -9.77 -22.39 -5.97
CA GLY A 18 -9.19 -21.16 -5.43
C GLY A 18 -8.38 -20.37 -6.45
N MET A 19 -7.99 -20.92 -7.61
CA MET A 19 -7.22 -20.16 -8.61
C MET A 19 -8.09 -19.12 -9.31
N GLU A 20 -9.29 -19.48 -9.75
CA GLU A 20 -10.20 -18.51 -10.38
C GLU A 20 -10.58 -17.41 -9.39
N GLU A 21 -10.84 -17.78 -8.13
CA GLU A 21 -11.18 -16.85 -7.05
C GLU A 21 -10.00 -15.95 -6.66
N ASN A 22 -8.77 -16.48 -6.64
CA ASN A 22 -7.56 -15.67 -6.39
C ASN A 22 -7.31 -14.66 -7.49
N GLU A 23 -7.50 -15.06 -8.75
CA GLU A 23 -7.34 -14.17 -9.89
C GLU A 23 -8.42 -13.09 -9.90
N ALA A 24 -9.67 -13.46 -9.60
CA ALA A 24 -10.77 -12.52 -9.42
C ALA A 24 -10.48 -11.53 -8.28
N LEU A 25 -9.97 -12.01 -7.14
CA LEU A 25 -9.59 -11.15 -6.02
C LEU A 25 -8.51 -10.14 -6.42
N LEU A 26 -7.42 -10.57 -7.08
CA LEU A 26 -6.37 -9.67 -7.55
C LEU A 26 -6.91 -8.60 -8.51
N ARG A 27 -7.81 -8.99 -9.43
CA ARG A 27 -8.47 -8.05 -10.35
C ARG A 27 -9.36 -7.05 -9.61
N ALA A 28 -10.20 -7.51 -8.69
CA ALA A 28 -11.08 -6.66 -7.90
C ALA A 28 -10.28 -5.62 -7.08
N CYS A 29 -9.22 -6.08 -6.41
CA CYS A 29 -8.30 -5.22 -5.66
C CYS A 29 -7.59 -4.16 -6.53
N ARG A 30 -7.36 -4.43 -7.82
CA ARG A 30 -6.72 -3.47 -8.73
C ARG A 30 -7.69 -2.53 -9.43
N GLY A 31 -8.85 -3.06 -9.81
CA GLY A 31 -9.85 -2.37 -10.63
C GLY A 31 -10.59 -1.26 -9.88
N GLY A 32 -10.48 -1.23 -8.55
CA GLY A 32 -11.28 -0.30 -7.74
C GLY A 32 -12.70 -0.77 -7.54
N GLU A 33 -12.88 -2.08 -7.57
CA GLU A 33 -14.15 -2.72 -7.28
C GLU A 33 -14.57 -2.45 -5.82
N SER A 34 -15.87 -2.49 -5.57
CA SER A 34 -16.41 -2.18 -4.24
C SER A 34 -15.93 -3.21 -3.22
N LEU A 35 -15.89 -2.82 -1.95
CA LEU A 35 -15.61 -3.73 -0.82
C LEU A 35 -16.42 -5.03 -0.90
N GLU A 36 -17.65 -4.95 -1.42
CA GLU A 36 -18.57 -6.09 -1.54
C GLU A 36 -18.03 -7.16 -2.52
N GLN A 37 -17.39 -6.75 -3.62
CA GLN A 37 -16.83 -7.67 -4.60
C GLN A 37 -15.58 -8.38 -4.05
N ILE A 38 -14.75 -7.66 -3.31
CA ILE A 38 -13.62 -8.24 -2.57
C ILE A 38 -14.12 -9.25 -1.53
N GLN A 39 -15.14 -8.88 -0.75
CA GLN A 39 -15.77 -9.77 0.23
C GLN A 39 -16.36 -11.01 -0.43
N GLU A 40 -17.01 -10.87 -1.58
CA GLU A 40 -17.55 -12.00 -2.34
C GLU A 40 -16.44 -12.98 -2.77
N CYS A 41 -15.33 -12.48 -3.30
CA CYS A 41 -14.19 -13.32 -3.69
C CYS A 41 -13.60 -14.08 -2.50
N VAL A 42 -13.40 -13.41 -1.37
CA VAL A 42 -12.89 -14.03 -0.13
C VAL A 42 -13.88 -15.07 0.42
N ASN A 43 -15.19 -14.76 0.40
CA ASN A 43 -16.23 -15.70 0.84
C ASN A 43 -16.35 -16.94 -0.05
N LYS A 44 -16.01 -16.82 -1.35
CA LYS A 44 -15.93 -17.96 -2.28
C LYS A 44 -14.69 -18.83 -2.07
N GLY A 45 -13.72 -18.38 -1.27
CA GLY A 45 -12.52 -19.15 -0.92
C GLY A 45 -11.21 -18.59 -1.49
N ALA A 46 -11.21 -17.36 -2.01
CA ALA A 46 -9.97 -16.70 -2.41
C ALA A 46 -9.00 -16.60 -1.21
N ASP A 47 -7.75 -16.97 -1.44
CA ASP A 47 -6.64 -16.72 -0.53
C ASP A 47 -6.24 -15.24 -0.57
N VAL A 48 -6.43 -14.55 0.54
CA VAL A 48 -6.04 -13.13 0.72
C VAL A 48 -4.52 -12.90 0.62
N ASN A 49 -3.73 -13.97 0.66
CA ASN A 49 -2.28 -13.95 0.52
C ASN A 49 -1.79 -14.49 -0.84
N CYS A 50 -2.71 -14.71 -1.78
CA CYS A 50 -2.36 -15.11 -3.14
C CYS A 50 -1.41 -14.09 -3.77
N THR A 51 -0.62 -14.56 -4.72
CA THR A 51 0.39 -13.76 -5.41
C THR A 51 0.07 -13.66 -6.87
N GLY A 52 0.31 -12.49 -7.44
CA GLY A 52 0.22 -12.23 -8.87
C GLY A 52 1.50 -11.62 -9.41
N VAL A 53 1.58 -11.55 -10.73
CA VAL A 53 2.53 -10.70 -11.45
C VAL A 53 1.76 -9.62 -12.16
N TYR A 54 2.25 -8.40 -11.99
CA TYR A 54 1.79 -7.18 -12.62
C TYR A 54 2.84 -6.73 -13.65
N CYS A 55 2.44 -6.42 -14.88
CA CYS A 55 3.32 -5.80 -15.88
C CYS A 55 2.86 -4.38 -16.20
N GLY A 56 3.72 -3.38 -15.94
CA GLY A 56 3.43 -1.96 -16.19
C GLY A 56 3.68 -1.50 -17.63
N ALA A 57 4.46 -2.26 -18.41
CA ALA A 57 4.85 -1.90 -19.78
C ALA A 57 3.75 -2.16 -20.82
N CYS A 58 2.70 -2.90 -20.47
CA CYS A 58 1.61 -3.29 -21.38
C CYS A 58 0.67 -2.14 -21.78
N GLY A 59 0.96 -0.89 -21.40
CA GLY A 59 0.07 0.24 -21.67
C GLY A 59 -1.30 0.03 -21.02
N SER A 60 -2.34 0.68 -21.53
CA SER A 60 -3.71 0.74 -20.98
C SER A 60 -4.43 -0.60 -20.70
N GLN A 61 -3.80 -1.76 -20.94
CA GLN A 61 -4.25 -3.08 -20.50
C GLN A 61 -3.26 -3.64 -19.48
N LEU A 62 -3.56 -3.41 -18.20
CA LEU A 62 -2.83 -4.03 -17.10
C LEU A 62 -3.10 -5.53 -17.10
N GLU A 63 -2.06 -6.34 -17.29
CA GLU A 63 -2.18 -7.79 -17.26
C GLU A 63 -1.76 -8.31 -15.89
N LEU A 64 -2.73 -8.87 -15.16
CA LEU A 64 -2.54 -9.58 -13.90
C LEU A 64 -2.62 -11.06 -14.19
N SER A 65 -1.59 -11.81 -13.77
CA SER A 65 -1.57 -13.27 -13.82
C SER A 65 -1.21 -13.81 -12.45
N LEU A 66 -1.88 -14.87 -12.01
CA LEU A 66 -1.50 -15.53 -10.75
C LEU A 66 -0.07 -16.06 -10.84
N PHE A 67 0.72 -15.69 -9.84
CA PHE A 67 2.08 -16.16 -9.67
C PHE A 67 2.05 -17.60 -9.20
N ASP A 68 2.16 -18.50 -10.18
CA ASP A 68 2.39 -19.92 -10.02
C ASP A 68 3.61 -20.26 -10.89
N SER A 69 4.57 -21.00 -10.32
CA SER A 69 5.80 -21.38 -11.03
C SER A 69 5.53 -22.19 -12.29
N GLU A 70 4.38 -22.86 -12.34
CA GLU A 70 3.93 -23.65 -13.49
C GLU A 70 3.05 -22.85 -14.46
N ASN A 71 2.74 -21.57 -14.17
CA ASN A 71 1.94 -20.74 -15.08
C ASN A 71 2.82 -20.21 -16.22
N PRO A 72 2.65 -20.70 -17.46
CA PRO A 72 3.48 -20.27 -18.59
C PRO A 72 3.36 -18.77 -18.85
N ARG A 73 2.21 -18.16 -18.55
CA ARG A 73 1.99 -16.73 -18.76
C ARG A 73 2.88 -15.86 -17.88
N VAL A 74 3.13 -16.30 -16.64
CA VAL A 74 4.04 -15.59 -15.72
C VAL A 74 5.47 -15.60 -16.26
N SER A 75 5.92 -16.76 -16.76
CA SER A 75 7.24 -16.92 -17.35
C SER A 75 7.40 -16.09 -18.62
N GLU A 76 6.40 -16.12 -19.49
CA GLU A 76 6.34 -15.28 -20.70
C GLU A 76 6.42 -13.79 -20.36
N LEU A 77 5.62 -13.31 -19.40
CA LEU A 77 5.62 -11.91 -18.99
C LEU A 77 6.98 -11.48 -18.43
N LYS A 78 7.62 -12.34 -17.61
CA LYS A 78 8.95 -12.05 -17.05
C LYS A 78 10.05 -12.08 -18.11
N GLU A 79 9.96 -12.96 -19.10
CA GLU A 79 10.91 -13.01 -20.22
C GLU A 79 10.76 -11.80 -21.16
N GLN A 80 9.51 -11.46 -21.50
CA GLN A 80 9.20 -10.36 -22.40
C GLN A 80 9.47 -8.99 -21.74
N TYR A 81 9.26 -8.88 -20.43
CA TYR A 81 9.36 -7.64 -19.67
C TYR A 81 10.12 -7.82 -18.34
N PRO A 82 11.43 -8.13 -18.39
CA PRO A 82 12.22 -8.50 -17.21
C PRO A 82 12.36 -7.39 -16.16
N ASN A 83 12.20 -6.12 -16.56
CA ASN A 83 12.32 -4.97 -15.67
C ASN A 83 10.98 -4.31 -15.32
N ASP A 84 9.89 -4.68 -16.00
CA ASP A 84 8.57 -4.05 -15.83
C ASP A 84 7.53 -4.97 -15.19
N THR A 85 7.93 -6.19 -14.82
CA THR A 85 7.13 -7.12 -14.04
C THR A 85 7.36 -6.95 -12.54
N LYS A 86 6.29 -7.01 -11.76
CA LYS A 86 6.31 -6.90 -10.30
C LYS A 86 5.46 -7.99 -9.68
N GLU A 87 5.96 -8.63 -8.64
CA GLU A 87 5.11 -9.48 -7.80
C GLU A 87 4.18 -8.60 -6.95
N VAL A 88 2.93 -9.03 -6.82
CA VAL A 88 1.88 -8.29 -6.10
C VAL A 88 1.02 -9.24 -5.26
N THR A 89 0.39 -8.67 -4.24
CA THR A 89 -0.63 -9.34 -3.40
C THR A 89 -1.92 -8.53 -3.43
N PRO A 90 -3.09 -9.10 -3.06
CA PRO A 90 -4.34 -8.35 -2.99
C PRO A 90 -4.21 -7.06 -2.16
N LEU A 91 -3.57 -7.16 -1.00
CA LEU A 91 -3.34 -6.02 -0.12
C LEU A 91 -2.44 -4.95 -0.76
N ALA A 92 -1.36 -5.34 -1.46
CA ALA A 92 -0.52 -4.40 -2.19
C ALA A 92 -1.26 -3.71 -3.36
N LEU A 93 -2.18 -4.40 -4.03
CA LEU A 93 -2.96 -3.83 -5.13
C LEU A 93 -4.00 -2.81 -4.65
N VAL A 94 -4.68 -3.09 -3.54
CA VAL A 94 -5.56 -2.11 -2.87
C VAL A 94 -4.78 -0.84 -2.49
N PHE A 95 -3.53 -1.02 -2.07
CA PHE A 95 -2.63 0.09 -1.77
C PHE A 95 -2.14 0.86 -2.99
N ASP A 96 -1.85 0.20 -4.12
CA ASP A 96 -1.60 0.87 -5.41
C ASP A 96 -2.84 1.66 -5.87
N GLY A 97 -4.03 1.07 -5.74
CA GLY A 97 -5.30 1.70 -6.07
C GLY A 97 -5.56 2.96 -5.25
N TYR A 98 -5.16 2.99 -3.97
CA TYR A 98 -5.27 4.18 -3.12
C TYR A 98 -4.57 5.41 -3.73
N LEU A 99 -3.37 5.22 -4.29
CA LEU A 99 -2.59 6.28 -4.97
C LEU A 99 -3.31 6.86 -6.20
N SER A 100 -4.30 6.13 -6.74
CA SER A 100 -5.14 6.58 -7.86
C SER A 100 -6.38 7.38 -7.44
N GLY A 101 -6.56 7.63 -6.13
CA GLY A 101 -7.54 8.58 -5.60
C GLY A 101 -8.96 8.05 -5.39
N GLN A 102 -9.16 6.73 -5.35
CA GLN A 102 -10.48 6.17 -5.03
C GLN A 102 -10.61 5.96 -3.51
N ARG A 103 -11.71 6.44 -2.92
CA ARG A 103 -11.84 6.58 -1.46
C ARG A 103 -12.12 5.28 -0.71
N ASP A 104 -12.54 4.23 -1.40
CA ASP A 104 -13.06 3.01 -0.77
C ASP A 104 -11.95 1.99 -0.45
N TYR A 105 -10.71 2.23 -0.90
CA TYR A 105 -9.59 1.31 -0.71
C TYR A 105 -9.14 1.16 0.75
N ILE A 106 -9.38 2.15 1.63
CA ILE A 106 -9.05 2.00 3.07
C ILE A 106 -9.89 0.87 3.69
N GLN A 107 -11.18 0.81 3.37
CA GLN A 107 -12.08 -0.21 3.89
C GLN A 107 -11.73 -1.59 3.33
N CYS A 108 -11.31 -1.65 2.06
CA CYS A 108 -10.80 -2.88 1.44
C CYS A 108 -9.52 -3.36 2.14
N ALA A 109 -8.59 -2.45 2.46
CA ALA A 109 -7.36 -2.79 3.17
C ALA A 109 -7.64 -3.26 4.61
N GLU A 110 -8.53 -2.56 5.32
CA GLU A 110 -9.03 -2.96 6.65
C GLU A 110 -9.54 -4.39 6.63
N TYR A 111 -10.46 -4.68 5.69
CA TYR A 111 -11.05 -6.00 5.55
C TYR A 111 -10.00 -7.09 5.21
N LEU A 112 -9.13 -6.85 4.23
CA LEU A 112 -8.11 -7.84 3.85
C LEU A 112 -7.16 -8.15 5.03
N VAL A 113 -6.77 -7.14 5.81
CA VAL A 113 -5.94 -7.33 7.01
C VAL A 113 -6.71 -8.10 8.09
N GLU A 114 -7.99 -7.82 8.30
CA GLU A 114 -8.84 -8.60 9.22
C GLU A 114 -8.95 -10.08 8.81
N MET A 115 -8.96 -10.35 7.50
CA MET A 115 -8.96 -11.71 6.96
C MET A 115 -7.57 -12.38 6.98
N GLY A 116 -6.53 -11.69 7.49
CA GLY A 116 -5.19 -12.26 7.66
C GLY A 116 -4.25 -12.04 6.48
N ALA A 117 -4.45 -11.00 5.68
CA ALA A 117 -3.48 -10.57 4.68
C ALA A 117 -2.12 -10.25 5.32
N ASN A 118 -1.05 -10.74 4.68
CA ASN A 118 0.32 -10.57 5.11
C ASN A 118 0.85 -9.21 4.69
N VAL A 119 0.80 -8.29 5.64
CA VAL A 119 1.27 -6.91 5.54
C VAL A 119 2.76 -6.81 5.14
N GLN A 120 3.61 -7.70 5.62
CA GLN A 120 5.04 -7.67 5.29
C GLN A 120 5.27 -8.06 3.83
N LYS A 121 4.58 -9.10 3.34
CA LYS A 121 4.65 -9.52 1.94
C LYS A 121 4.12 -8.45 0.99
N ALA A 122 3.05 -7.74 1.39
CA ALA A 122 2.57 -6.59 0.65
C ALA A 122 3.63 -5.47 0.59
N ASN A 123 4.48 -5.33 1.61
CA ASN A 123 5.56 -4.35 1.63
C ASN A 123 6.78 -4.72 0.77
N GLU A 124 7.05 -6.01 0.60
CA GLU A 124 8.09 -6.51 -0.30
C GLU A 124 7.68 -6.40 -1.77
N SER A 125 6.37 -6.38 -2.04
CA SER A 125 5.84 -5.98 -3.34
C SER A 125 6.25 -4.52 -3.56
N ASN A 126 6.91 -4.19 -4.68
CA ASN A 126 7.59 -2.90 -4.95
C ASN A 126 6.64 -1.66 -5.04
N ILE A 127 5.42 -1.79 -4.51
CA ILE A 127 4.36 -0.82 -4.27
C ILE A 127 3.86 -1.12 -2.84
N GLY A 128 4.62 -0.70 -1.84
CA GLY A 128 4.45 -1.17 -0.47
C GLY A 128 3.53 -0.30 0.40
N PRO A 129 2.95 -0.83 1.50
CA PRO A 129 2.25 -0.08 2.52
C PRO A 129 3.12 0.98 3.21
N LEU A 130 4.45 0.82 3.20
CA LEU A 130 5.38 1.83 3.71
C LEU A 130 5.29 3.15 2.91
N THR A 131 5.07 3.07 1.59
CA THR A 131 4.82 4.26 0.76
C THR A 131 3.57 5.01 1.21
N LEU A 132 2.53 4.28 1.65
CA LEU A 132 1.29 4.90 2.10
C LEU A 132 1.40 5.59 3.45
N VAL A 133 2.24 5.08 4.37
CA VAL A 133 2.52 5.82 5.61
C VAL A 133 3.27 7.11 5.32
N LEU A 134 4.19 7.09 4.35
CA LEU A 134 4.92 8.28 3.92
C LEU A 134 4.03 9.27 3.14
N GLU A 135 3.07 8.78 2.36
CA GLU A 135 2.08 9.60 1.69
C GLU A 135 1.08 10.22 2.68
N ALA A 136 0.58 9.43 3.64
CA ALA A 136 -0.22 9.94 4.75
C ALA A 136 0.56 11.01 5.54
N ALA A 137 1.87 10.84 5.70
CA ALA A 137 2.73 11.87 6.30
C ALA A 137 2.88 13.12 5.42
N PHE A 138 2.96 12.96 4.10
CA PHE A 138 3.02 14.06 3.15
C PHE A 138 1.72 14.90 3.13
N TYR A 139 0.55 14.24 3.18
CA TYR A 139 -0.76 14.91 3.24
C TYR A 139 -1.25 15.21 4.66
N HIS A 140 -0.48 14.84 5.69
CA HIS A 140 -0.85 14.97 7.11
C HIS A 140 -2.14 14.22 7.51
N ASP A 141 -2.44 13.08 6.89
CA ASP A 141 -3.56 12.21 7.25
C ASP A 141 -3.21 11.33 8.46
N ILE A 142 -3.44 11.86 9.66
CA ILE A 142 -3.18 11.18 10.94
C ILE A 142 -3.97 9.88 11.06
N LYS A 143 -5.23 9.85 10.61
CA LYS A 143 -6.10 8.68 10.75
C LYS A 143 -5.54 7.53 9.94
N GLN A 144 -5.16 7.80 8.70
CA GLN A 144 -4.57 6.81 7.81
C GLN A 144 -3.20 6.34 8.30
N ALA A 145 -2.34 7.25 8.74
CA ALA A 145 -1.02 6.89 9.26
C ALA A 145 -1.13 5.97 10.49
N LYS A 146 -2.02 6.28 11.44
CA LYS A 146 -2.27 5.43 12.62
C LYS A 146 -2.77 4.05 12.23
N PHE A 147 -3.72 3.96 11.30
CA PHE A 147 -4.22 2.67 10.82
C PHE A 147 -3.07 1.77 10.37
N PHE A 148 -2.16 2.27 9.53
CA PHE A 148 -1.02 1.48 9.05
C PHE A 148 -0.01 1.13 10.14
N LEU A 149 0.30 2.09 11.03
CA LEU A 149 1.20 1.87 12.16
C LEU A 149 0.65 0.83 13.14
N ASP A 150 -0.66 0.84 13.41
CA ASP A 150 -1.36 -0.17 14.23
C ASP A 150 -1.25 -1.57 13.62
N LYS A 151 -1.14 -1.68 12.29
CA LYS A 151 -0.93 -2.95 11.58
C LYS A 151 0.55 -3.33 11.44
N GLY A 152 1.45 -2.60 12.09
CA GLY A 152 2.89 -2.88 12.10
C GLY A 152 3.64 -2.37 10.86
N ILE A 153 3.00 -1.57 10.01
CA ILE A 153 3.66 -0.92 8.87
C ILE A 153 4.38 0.32 9.39
N LYS A 154 5.67 0.15 9.69
CA LYS A 154 6.46 1.19 10.37
C LYS A 154 7.62 1.65 9.50
N PRO A 155 7.53 2.81 8.80
CA PRO A 155 8.69 3.45 8.19
C PRO A 155 9.68 3.92 9.26
N SER A 156 10.93 4.18 8.88
CA SER A 156 11.84 4.90 9.79
C SER A 156 11.36 6.34 10.00
N LEU A 157 11.55 6.88 11.22
CA LEU A 157 11.19 8.28 11.51
C LEU A 157 11.88 9.25 10.56
N SER A 158 13.13 8.99 10.18
CA SER A 158 13.85 9.82 9.20
C SER A 158 13.14 9.91 7.84
N GLN A 159 12.54 8.82 7.36
CA GLN A 159 11.73 8.83 6.13
C GLN A 159 10.44 9.63 6.32
N VAL A 160 9.77 9.47 7.46
CA VAL A 160 8.55 10.21 7.79
C VAL A 160 8.82 11.71 7.85
N THR A 161 9.88 12.13 8.55
CA THR A 161 10.21 13.55 8.66
C THR A 161 10.63 14.14 7.32
N GLN A 162 11.31 13.36 6.46
CA GLN A 162 11.60 13.76 5.08
C GLN A 162 10.33 13.91 4.23
N ALA A 163 9.36 13.00 4.36
CA ALA A 163 8.09 13.08 3.64
C ALA A 163 7.30 14.34 4.05
N ILE A 164 7.21 14.60 5.36
CA ILE A 164 6.62 15.84 5.90
C ILE A 164 7.35 17.07 5.34
N GLN A 165 8.68 17.11 5.39
CA GLN A 165 9.47 18.24 4.88
C GLN A 165 9.33 18.44 3.37
N GLY A 166 9.22 17.36 2.60
CA GLY A 166 9.00 17.38 1.15
C GLY A 166 7.65 17.94 0.74
N GLY A 167 6.62 17.80 1.58
CA GLY A 167 5.28 18.38 1.40
C GLY A 167 5.17 19.86 1.78
N VAL A 168 6.10 20.38 2.57
CA VAL A 168 6.10 21.78 3.05
C VAL A 168 6.74 22.75 2.02
N LYS A 169 6.62 22.50 0.72
CA LYS A 169 6.92 23.51 -0.31
C LYS A 169 5.70 24.40 -0.58
N TYR A 170 5.45 25.36 0.31
CA TYR A 170 4.42 26.38 0.08
C TYR A 170 4.95 27.51 -0.82
N TYR A 171 4.54 27.52 -2.09
CA TYR A 171 4.59 28.73 -2.92
C TYR A 171 3.26 29.46 -2.82
N GLY A 172 3.13 30.36 -1.84
CA GLY A 172 2.04 31.32 -1.82
C GLY A 172 2.28 32.42 -2.86
N LYS A 173 1.72 32.29 -4.07
CA LYS A 173 1.47 33.45 -4.94
C LYS A 173 0.04 33.93 -4.69
N SER A 174 -0.11 35.07 -4.04
CA SER A 174 -1.37 35.83 -4.14
C SER A 174 -1.42 36.40 -5.56
N THR A 175 -2.54 36.22 -6.26
CA THR A 175 -2.72 36.67 -7.65
C THR A 175 -3.05 38.15 -7.77
N GLU A 176 -3.04 38.93 -6.68
CA GLU A 176 -3.57 40.30 -6.72
C GLU A 176 -2.57 41.40 -6.36
N ASP A 177 -1.44 41.12 -5.73
CA ASP A 177 -0.38 42.12 -5.61
C ASP A 177 1.00 41.48 -5.49
N ASN A 178 1.93 41.99 -6.30
CA ASN A 178 3.31 41.52 -6.42
C ASN A 178 4.17 42.00 -5.22
N THR A 179 3.61 42.02 -4.02
CA THR A 179 4.30 42.32 -2.77
C THR A 179 4.41 41.03 -1.94
N ARG A 180 5.66 40.63 -1.69
CA ARG A 180 6.01 39.50 -0.85
C ARG A 180 5.67 39.86 0.60
N SER A 181 4.46 39.54 1.04
CA SER A 181 4.09 39.62 2.46
C SER A 181 4.44 38.30 3.13
N GLU A 182 5.41 38.33 4.04
CA GLU A 182 5.62 37.27 5.02
C GLU A 182 4.38 37.23 5.92
N ARG A 183 3.49 36.27 5.68
CA ARG A 183 2.45 35.95 6.66
C ARG A 183 3.06 34.99 7.68
N GLU A 184 3.39 35.52 8.84
CA GLU A 184 3.64 34.73 10.04
C GLU A 184 2.33 34.02 10.42
N TYR A 185 2.30 32.70 10.25
CA TYR A 185 1.22 31.86 10.76
C TYR A 185 1.58 31.36 12.16
N THR A 186 0.74 31.64 13.14
CA THR A 186 0.89 31.27 14.56
C THR A 186 0.31 29.89 14.90
N LYS A 187 0.00 29.05 13.91
CA LYS A 187 -0.39 27.66 14.15
C LYS A 187 0.85 26.75 14.05
N PRO A 188 1.00 25.74 14.92
CA PRO A 188 2.06 24.76 14.76
C PRO A 188 1.95 24.15 13.36
N LEU A 189 3.10 23.96 12.69
CA LEU A 189 3.15 23.34 11.38
C LEU A 189 2.35 22.02 11.43
N PRO A 190 1.55 21.68 10.41
CA PRO A 190 0.76 20.44 10.41
C PRO A 190 1.63 19.17 10.62
N GLY A 191 2.95 19.28 10.45
CA GLY A 191 3.91 18.23 10.80
C GLY A 191 4.06 17.97 12.31
N GLU A 192 3.90 18.96 13.19
CA GLU A 192 4.05 18.77 14.64
C GLU A 192 2.90 17.95 15.23
N GLU A 193 1.67 18.24 14.82
CA GLU A 193 0.49 17.48 15.23
C GLU A 193 0.57 16.03 14.71
N PHE A 194 0.96 15.86 13.44
CA PHE A 194 1.15 14.55 12.84
C PHE A 194 2.25 13.75 13.56
N LEU A 195 3.43 14.34 13.77
CA LEU A 195 4.53 13.69 14.49
C LEU A 195 4.11 13.31 15.91
N SER A 196 3.49 14.23 16.64
CA SER A 196 2.99 13.95 18.00
C SER A 196 2.02 12.77 18.03
N ALA A 197 1.20 12.62 16.98
CA ALA A 197 0.24 11.54 16.87
C ALA A 197 0.86 10.16 16.56
N ILE A 198 2.02 10.12 15.90
CA ILE A 198 2.69 8.88 15.50
C ILE A 198 3.90 8.51 16.37
N LEU A 199 4.48 9.45 17.12
CA LEU A 199 5.62 9.20 18.01
C LEU A 199 5.39 8.04 18.99
N PRO A 200 4.18 7.80 19.55
CA PRO A 200 3.94 6.64 20.42
C PRO A 200 4.19 5.27 19.78
N TYR A 201 4.28 5.18 18.45
CA TYR A 201 4.62 3.95 17.73
C TYR A 201 6.14 3.70 17.62
N TYR A 202 6.96 4.66 18.06
CA TYR A 202 8.41 4.63 17.98
C TYR A 202 9.03 4.58 19.38
N THR A 203 10.16 3.89 19.47
CA THR A 203 10.97 3.82 20.68
C THR A 203 11.81 5.09 20.81
N ASP A 204 12.18 5.44 22.06
CA ASP A 204 13.06 6.59 22.34
C ASP A 204 14.36 6.54 21.52
N ARG A 205 14.89 5.33 21.28
CA ARG A 205 16.08 5.12 20.45
C ARG A 205 15.86 5.54 19.00
N GLU A 206 14.76 5.13 18.39
CA GLU A 206 14.44 5.48 17.00
C GLU A 206 14.21 7.00 16.85
N VAL A 207 13.59 7.62 17.85
CA VAL A 207 13.39 9.08 17.90
C VAL A 207 14.73 9.81 17.97
N LEU A 208 15.64 9.37 18.83
CA LEU A 208 16.99 9.92 18.95
C LEU A 208 17.80 9.78 17.66
N GLU A 209 17.79 8.58 17.05
CA GLU A 209 18.49 8.30 15.79
C GLU A 209 17.98 9.21 14.66
N ALA A 210 16.67 9.39 14.53
CA ALA A 210 16.10 10.30 13.53
C ALA A 210 16.48 11.76 13.76
N THR A 211 16.49 12.21 15.02
CA THR A 211 16.89 13.57 15.40
C THR A 211 18.35 13.85 15.04
N LEU A 212 19.24 12.90 15.31
CA LEU A 212 20.66 13.00 14.96
C LEU A 212 20.89 13.07 13.45
N ILE A 213 20.22 12.22 12.68
CA ILE A 213 20.33 12.20 11.21
C ILE A 213 19.89 13.55 10.62
N MET A 214 18.82 14.14 11.14
CA MET A 214 18.35 15.46 10.69
C MET A 214 19.33 16.58 11.00
N GLN A 215 19.94 16.58 12.18
CA GLN A 215 20.93 17.58 12.58
C GLN A 215 22.21 17.51 11.75
N LEU A 216 22.63 16.31 11.34
CA LEU A 216 23.79 16.13 10.47
C LEU A 216 23.52 16.69 9.07
N LYS A 217 22.34 16.42 8.50
CA LYS A 217 21.96 16.92 7.16
C LYS A 217 21.81 18.43 7.04
N GLN A 218 21.65 19.17 8.14
CA GLN A 218 21.57 20.63 8.14
C GLN A 218 22.95 21.33 8.16
N LYS A 219 24.04 20.57 8.32
CA LYS A 219 25.41 21.10 8.40
C LYS A 219 26.20 20.99 7.09
N ASP A 220 25.63 20.33 6.08
CA ASP A 220 26.16 20.21 4.71
C ASP A 220 25.42 21.17 3.77
#